data_AF-A0A1Z9C3R0-F1
#
_entry.id   AF-A0A1Z9C3R0-F1
#
_cell.length_a   1.000
_cell.length_b   1.000
_cell.length_c   1.000
_cell.angle_alpha   90.00
_cell.angle_beta   90.00
_cell.angle_gamma   90.00
#
_symmetry.space_group_name_H-M   'P 1'
#
loop_
_entity.id
_entity.type
_entity.pdbx_description
1 polymer ?
#
loop_
_entity_poly.entity_id
_entity_poly.type
_entity_poly.pdbx_seq_one_letter_code
_entity_poly.pdbx_strand_id
1 'polypeptide(L)'
;MEQSIQSIQATNTDTFIERIDLLSIPDSHQQIFISRYPATRLVDRLDISKIRCFWLTLSQETGSLEPSLEKLNHLIESTISDGEGSIFIEGIEWLTSLHGFDAVHSMIRTVAEKVSMSKWSIYLSISKESFDQREHSRLYREAPLMEFQERSIDSNEEQLAVKIPDTTLLSSNIEMDLNDDGTPKLVLLTRLPRTGFTKQILQRRILQWRRMGLDTSDIESTLYSENIDLMYEKYVSVEESVRRATELERFILENVQNTQEKTIALFRLRQLTGLSELERTYFSN
;
A
#
# COMPACT_ATOMS: atom_id res chain seq x y z
N MET A 1 1.02 22.95 -4.60
CA MET A 1 2.21 22.08 -4.46
C MET A 1 3.18 22.53 -5.53
N GLU A 2 4.39 22.88 -5.13
CA GLU A 2 5.47 23.21 -6.07
C GLU A 2 5.76 21.94 -6.89
N GLN A 3 5.73 22.03 -8.23
CA GLN A 3 5.99 20.86 -9.08
C GLN A 3 7.46 20.50 -8.96
N SER A 4 7.74 19.36 -8.33
CA SER A 4 9.10 18.94 -8.06
C SER A 4 9.24 17.42 -8.15
N ILE A 5 10.50 16.99 -8.20
CA ILE A 5 10.85 15.61 -7.93
C ILE A 5 11.07 15.45 -6.42
N GLN A 6 10.57 14.36 -5.83
CA GLN A 6 10.65 14.09 -4.40
C GLN A 6 11.00 12.63 -4.16
N SER A 7 11.67 12.37 -3.05
CA SER A 7 12.03 11.04 -2.61
C SER A 7 11.08 10.55 -1.53
N ILE A 8 10.61 9.32 -1.65
CA ILE A 8 9.81 8.63 -0.64
C ILE A 8 10.66 7.50 -0.10
N GLN A 9 10.82 7.48 1.22
CA GLN A 9 11.55 6.39 1.86
C GLN A 9 10.69 5.11 1.86
N ALA A 10 11.15 4.12 1.11
CA ALA A 10 10.46 2.83 1.01
C ALA A 10 11.48 1.71 0.73
N THR A 11 11.37 0.62 1.49
CA THR A 11 12.25 -0.55 1.38
C THR A 11 11.73 -1.57 0.37
N ASN A 12 10.44 -1.52 0.05
CA ASN A 12 9.77 -2.40 -0.90
C ASN A 12 8.59 -1.68 -1.59
N THR A 13 8.07 -2.31 -2.64
CA THR A 13 6.95 -1.80 -3.44
C THR A 13 5.70 -1.55 -2.61
N ASP A 14 5.40 -2.41 -1.63
CA ASP A 14 4.22 -2.27 -0.78
C ASP A 14 4.30 -0.98 0.07
N THR A 15 5.45 -0.73 0.71
CA THR A 15 5.69 0.49 1.49
C THR A 15 5.65 1.73 0.60
N PHE A 16 6.17 1.63 -0.64
CA PHE A 16 6.13 2.74 -1.57
C PHE A 16 4.70 3.08 -1.99
N ILE A 17 3.90 2.07 -2.32
CA ILE A 17 2.48 2.22 -2.65
C ILE A 17 1.73 2.80 -1.46
N GLU A 18 1.96 2.30 -0.24
CA GLU A 18 1.35 2.83 0.99
C GLU A 18 1.65 4.32 1.21
N ARG A 19 2.84 4.79 0.85
CA ARG A 19 3.22 6.20 0.96
C ARG A 19 2.61 7.06 -0.15
N ILE A 20 2.58 6.56 -1.38
CA ILE A 20 1.86 7.20 -2.49
C ILE A 20 0.39 7.35 -2.15
N ASP A 21 -0.15 6.36 -1.46
CA ASP A 21 -1.51 6.28 -1.00
C ASP A 21 -1.89 7.39 0.02
N LEU A 22 -0.91 7.98 0.70
CA LEU A 22 -1.09 9.14 1.58
C LEU A 22 -1.10 10.47 0.81
N LEU A 23 -0.68 10.47 -0.46
CA LEU A 23 -0.69 11.66 -1.30
C LEU A 23 -2.11 11.96 -1.76
N SER A 24 -2.56 13.18 -1.50
CA SER A 24 -3.83 13.68 -2.02
C SER A 24 -3.68 14.07 -3.49
N ILE A 25 -3.69 13.09 -4.39
CA ILE A 25 -3.63 13.30 -5.84
C ILE A 25 -5.05 13.51 -6.37
N PRO A 26 -5.37 14.65 -7.00
CA PRO A 26 -6.68 14.87 -7.59
C PRO A 26 -7.03 13.81 -8.66
N ASP A 27 -8.28 13.33 -8.68
CA ASP A 27 -8.75 12.31 -9.63
C ASP A 27 -8.61 12.72 -11.11
N SER A 28 -8.50 14.03 -11.41
CA SER A 28 -8.27 14.54 -12.77
C SER A 28 -6.84 14.38 -13.26
N HIS A 29 -5.89 14.13 -12.35
CA HIS A 29 -4.48 14.00 -12.70
C HIS A 29 -4.17 12.63 -13.29
N GLN A 30 -3.35 12.64 -14.33
CA GLN A 30 -2.80 11.41 -14.87
C GLN A 30 -1.80 10.81 -13.89
N GLN A 31 -1.81 9.49 -13.77
CA GLN A 31 -0.92 8.76 -12.87
C GLN A 31 -0.17 7.70 -13.65
N ILE A 32 1.16 7.69 -13.51
CA ILE A 32 2.04 6.70 -14.11
C ILE A 32 2.83 6.01 -13.02
N PHE A 33 2.90 4.68 -13.05
CA PHE A 33 3.67 3.88 -12.10
C PHE A 33 4.69 3.01 -12.84
N ILE A 34 5.98 3.28 -12.62
CA ILE A 34 7.09 2.55 -13.22
C ILE A 34 7.66 1.60 -12.16
N SER A 35 7.54 0.30 -12.42
CA SER A 35 7.77 -0.76 -11.43
C SER A 35 8.65 -1.88 -11.96
N ARG A 36 9.40 -2.55 -11.08
CA ARG A 36 10.06 -3.83 -11.44
C ARG A 36 9.08 -5.01 -11.51
N TYR A 37 7.83 -4.80 -11.13
CA TYR A 37 6.76 -5.79 -11.21
C TYR A 37 5.85 -5.52 -12.41
N PRO A 38 5.37 -6.58 -13.10
CA PRO A 38 4.37 -6.43 -14.14
C PRO A 38 3.05 -5.96 -13.53
N ALA A 39 2.23 -5.26 -14.33
CA ALA A 39 0.94 -4.71 -13.89
C ALA A 39 0.04 -5.79 -13.26
N THR A 40 0.10 -7.04 -13.74
CA THR A 40 -0.64 -8.19 -13.19
C THR A 40 -0.34 -8.46 -11.71
N ARG A 41 0.87 -8.18 -11.24
CA ARG A 41 1.27 -8.31 -9.82
C ARG A 41 0.96 -7.06 -8.98
N LEU A 42 0.54 -5.98 -9.63
CA LEU A 42 0.16 -4.73 -9.00
C LEU A 42 -1.36 -4.56 -8.90
N VAL A 43 -2.16 -5.37 -9.61
CA VAL A 43 -3.63 -5.29 -9.62
C VAL A 43 -4.24 -5.40 -8.22
N ASP A 44 -3.65 -6.22 -7.36
CA ASP A 44 -4.12 -6.40 -5.98
C ASP A 44 -3.70 -5.24 -5.05
N ARG A 45 -2.88 -4.30 -5.55
CA ARG A 45 -2.21 -3.25 -4.77
C ARG A 45 -2.54 -1.83 -5.25
N LEU A 46 -2.80 -1.65 -6.55
CA LEU A 46 -3.04 -0.37 -7.20
C LEU A 46 -4.35 -0.43 -8.00
N ASP A 47 -5.08 0.69 -8.03
CA ASP A 47 -6.18 0.86 -8.96
C ASP A 47 -5.65 1.10 -10.38
N ILE A 48 -5.29 -0.01 -11.04
CA ILE A 48 -4.73 -0.01 -12.41
C ILE A 48 -5.70 0.54 -13.47
N SER A 49 -6.98 0.77 -13.13
CA SER A 49 -7.92 1.44 -14.03
C SER A 49 -7.65 2.94 -14.14
N LYS A 50 -7.04 3.53 -13.11
CA LYS A 50 -6.69 4.95 -13.02
C LYS A 50 -5.20 5.22 -13.26
N ILE A 51 -4.36 4.22 -13.02
CA ILE A 51 -2.89 4.34 -13.06
C ILE A 51 -2.33 3.56 -14.24
N ARG A 52 -1.57 4.24 -15.10
CA ARG A 52 -0.85 3.60 -16.20
C ARG A 52 0.44 2.98 -15.68
N CYS A 53 0.56 1.66 -15.74
CA CYS A 53 1.73 0.94 -15.24
C CYS A 53 2.72 0.61 -16.37
N PHE A 54 4.02 0.79 -16.09
CA PHE A 54 5.12 0.32 -16.94
C PHE A 54 6.00 -0.67 -16.18
N TRP A 55 6.28 -1.81 -16.80
CA TRP A 55 7.11 -2.84 -16.21
C TRP A 55 8.58 -2.69 -16.62
N LEU A 56 9.43 -2.27 -15.69
CA LEU A 56 10.87 -2.14 -15.87
C LEU A 56 11.53 -3.53 -15.94
N THR A 57 11.83 -4.01 -17.15
CA THR A 57 12.35 -5.36 -17.40
C THR A 57 13.13 -5.43 -18.72
N LEU A 58 13.99 -6.43 -18.86
CA LEU A 58 14.66 -6.76 -20.12
C LEU A 58 13.73 -7.52 -21.10
N SER A 59 12.60 -8.03 -20.61
CA SER A 59 11.60 -8.71 -21.45
C SER A 59 10.93 -7.75 -22.44
N GLN A 60 10.76 -8.19 -23.68
CA GLN A 60 10.09 -7.41 -24.73
C GLN A 60 8.60 -7.78 -24.83
N GLU A 61 7.85 -7.47 -23.77
CA GLU A 61 6.40 -7.69 -23.69
C GLU A 61 5.64 -6.37 -23.80
N THR A 62 4.34 -6.44 -24.09
CA THR A 62 3.49 -5.24 -24.12
C THR A 62 3.44 -4.58 -22.74
N GLY A 63 3.71 -3.28 -22.67
CA GLY A 63 3.78 -2.54 -21.40
C GLY A 63 5.10 -2.69 -20.65
N SER A 64 6.12 -3.31 -21.26
CA SER A 64 7.47 -3.31 -20.72
C SER A 64 8.24 -2.04 -21.08
N LEU A 65 9.17 -1.69 -20.19
CA LEU A 65 10.13 -0.61 -20.33
C LEU A 65 11.51 -1.21 -20.04
N GLU A 66 12.43 -1.12 -20.99
CA GLU A 66 13.80 -1.57 -20.74
C GLU A 66 14.44 -0.74 -19.62
N PRO A 67 15.23 -1.34 -18.70
CA PRO A 67 15.97 -0.61 -17.67
C PRO A 67 17.15 0.18 -18.25
N SER A 68 16.88 1.03 -19.24
CA SER A 68 17.81 1.95 -19.88
C SER A 68 17.46 3.38 -19.47
N LEU A 69 18.48 4.14 -19.04
CA LEU A 69 18.30 5.55 -18.66
C LEU A 69 17.79 6.39 -19.84
N GLU A 70 18.18 6.06 -21.07
CA GLU A 70 17.70 6.75 -22.28
C GLU A 70 16.20 6.54 -22.50
N LYS A 71 15.73 5.29 -22.42
CA LYS A 71 14.31 4.98 -22.59
C LYS A 71 13.45 5.54 -21.46
N LEU A 72 13.95 5.50 -20.23
CA LEU A 72 13.29 6.08 -19.07
C LEU A 72 13.16 7.60 -19.22
N ASN A 73 14.23 8.29 -19.61
CA ASN A 73 14.19 9.72 -19.92
C ASN A 73 13.20 10.04 -21.03
N HIS A 74 13.24 9.32 -22.15
CA HIS A 74 12.32 9.56 -23.25
C HIS A 74 10.86 9.39 -22.81
N LEU A 75 10.55 8.36 -22.02
CA LEU A 75 9.21 8.15 -21.47
C LEU A 75 8.78 9.31 -20.56
N ILE A 76 9.65 9.73 -19.64
CA ILE A 76 9.36 10.84 -18.72
C ILE A 76 9.16 12.13 -19.51
N GLU A 77 10.06 12.46 -20.42
CA GLU A 77 10.01 13.69 -21.23
C GLU A 77 8.77 13.78 -22.10
N SER A 78 8.43 12.70 -22.81
CA SER A 78 7.21 12.64 -23.60
C SER A 78 5.96 12.78 -22.73
N THR A 79 5.98 12.20 -21.53
CA THR A 79 4.87 12.32 -20.57
C THR A 79 4.72 13.75 -20.06
N ILE A 80 5.79 14.37 -19.58
CA ILE A 80 5.70 15.69 -18.92
C ILE A 80 5.51 16.84 -19.90
N SER A 81 5.69 16.59 -21.21
CA SER A 81 5.50 17.59 -22.27
C SER A 81 4.05 18.06 -22.43
N ASP A 82 3.08 17.26 -21.98
CA ASP A 82 1.65 17.58 -22.05
C ASP A 82 0.91 17.13 -20.78
N GLY A 83 -0.22 17.76 -20.50
CA GLY A 83 -1.07 17.44 -19.37
C GLY A 83 -0.49 17.80 -18.01
N GLU A 84 -1.03 17.15 -17.00
CA GLU A 84 -0.66 17.32 -15.60
C GLU A 84 -0.85 15.98 -14.88
N GLY A 85 0.01 15.69 -13.92
CA GLY A 85 -0.02 14.37 -13.31
C GLY A 85 1.09 14.07 -12.32
N SER A 86 1.18 12.79 -11.96
CA SER A 86 2.21 12.25 -11.08
C SER A 86 2.85 11.01 -11.68
N ILE A 87 4.17 10.91 -11.59
CA ILE A 87 4.95 9.73 -11.98
C ILE A 87 5.57 9.13 -10.72
N PHE A 88 5.31 7.86 -10.49
CA PHE A 88 5.87 7.08 -9.39
C PHE A 88 6.92 6.13 -9.98
N ILE A 89 8.13 6.16 -9.43
CA ILE A 89 9.24 5.35 -9.94
C ILE A 89 9.87 4.59 -8.78
N GLU A 90 9.90 3.27 -8.90
CA GLU A 90 10.67 2.40 -8.00
C GLU A 90 11.84 1.71 -8.73
N GLY A 91 12.76 1.12 -7.95
CA GLY A 91 13.89 0.39 -8.50
C GLY A 91 15.05 1.29 -8.93
N ILE A 92 15.19 2.48 -8.35
CA ILE A 92 16.32 3.39 -8.57
C ILE A 92 17.64 2.73 -8.14
N GLU A 93 17.60 1.93 -7.08
CA GLU A 93 18.72 1.12 -6.60
C GLU A 93 19.17 0.11 -7.66
N TRP A 94 18.19 -0.51 -8.32
CA TRP A 94 18.47 -1.48 -9.37
C TRP A 94 19.06 -0.78 -10.61
N LEU A 95 18.49 0.35 -11.03
CA LEU A 95 19.07 1.17 -12.10
C LEU A 95 20.50 1.61 -11.77
N THR A 96 20.76 1.95 -10.50
CA THR A 96 22.10 2.31 -10.03
C THR A 96 23.05 1.13 -10.10
N SER A 97 22.60 -0.08 -9.75
CA SER A 97 23.41 -1.30 -9.89
C SER A 97 23.77 -1.62 -11.35
N LEU A 98 22.95 -1.19 -12.31
CA LEU A 98 23.16 -1.42 -13.73
C LEU A 98 24.05 -0.35 -14.39
N HIS A 99 23.83 0.93 -14.07
CA HIS A 99 24.43 2.06 -14.79
C HIS A 99 25.46 2.85 -13.96
N GLY A 100 25.59 2.53 -12.67
CA GLY A 100 26.38 3.29 -11.72
C GLY A 100 25.65 4.53 -11.20
N PHE A 101 26.01 4.96 -9.98
CA PHE A 101 25.34 6.06 -9.28
C PHE A 101 25.42 7.37 -10.05
N ASP A 102 26.58 7.74 -10.58
CA ASP A 102 26.77 9.03 -11.27
C ASP A 102 25.89 9.18 -12.52
N ALA A 103 25.68 8.10 -13.27
CA ALA A 103 24.82 8.11 -14.45
C ALA A 103 23.34 8.31 -14.07
N VAL A 104 22.87 7.57 -13.07
CA VAL A 104 21.49 7.70 -12.55
C VAL A 104 21.28 9.07 -11.90
N HIS A 105 22.25 9.57 -11.11
CA HIS A 105 22.20 10.89 -10.50
C HIS A 105 22.12 12.00 -11.56
N SER A 106 22.91 11.92 -12.62
CA SER A 106 22.85 12.86 -13.74
C SER A 106 21.51 12.82 -14.48
N MET A 107 20.93 11.63 -14.63
CA MET A 107 19.59 11.46 -15.19
C MET A 107 18.54 12.15 -14.32
N ILE A 108 18.53 11.86 -13.01
CA ILE A 108 17.60 12.44 -12.03
C ILE A 108 17.70 13.97 -12.03
N ARG A 109 18.91 14.54 -12.06
CA ARG A 109 19.10 16.00 -12.15
C ARG A 109 18.47 16.57 -13.42
N THR A 110 18.72 15.95 -14.58
CA THR A 110 18.16 16.39 -15.87
C THR A 110 16.63 16.33 -15.84
N VAL A 111 16.07 15.27 -15.26
CA VAL A 111 14.63 15.12 -15.09
C VAL A 111 14.06 16.17 -14.13
N ALA A 112 14.74 16.43 -13.00
CA ALA A 112 14.33 17.43 -12.02
C ALA A 112 14.19 18.83 -12.65
N GLU A 113 15.17 19.24 -13.46
CA GLU A 113 15.12 20.49 -14.21
C GLU A 113 13.88 20.55 -15.11
N LYS A 114 13.61 19.49 -15.88
CA LYS A 114 12.44 19.46 -16.79
C LYS A 114 11.11 19.44 -16.05
N VAL A 115 11.01 18.68 -14.96
CA VAL A 115 9.79 18.57 -14.15
C VAL A 115 9.42 19.91 -13.51
N SER A 116 10.41 20.68 -13.05
CA SER A 116 10.20 22.00 -12.46
C SER A 116 9.53 23.01 -13.40
N MET A 117 9.62 22.77 -14.72
CA MET A 117 9.00 23.59 -15.77
C MET A 117 7.66 23.01 -16.28
N SER A 118 7.18 21.93 -15.66
CA SER A 118 5.98 21.18 -16.07
C SER A 118 4.90 21.21 -15.00
N LYS A 119 3.71 20.68 -15.33
CA LYS A 119 2.63 20.46 -14.35
C LYS A 119 2.65 19.07 -13.72
N TRP A 120 3.77 18.36 -13.85
CA TRP A 120 3.94 17.02 -13.33
C TRP A 120 4.73 17.02 -12.03
N SER A 121 4.55 15.99 -11.21
CA SER A 121 5.39 15.71 -10.05
C SER A 121 5.94 14.29 -10.15
N ILE A 122 7.16 14.08 -9.68
CA ILE A 122 7.80 12.76 -9.71
C ILE A 122 8.15 12.32 -8.30
N TYR A 123 7.82 11.08 -7.97
CA TYR A 123 8.11 10.47 -6.68
C TYR A 123 9.00 9.25 -6.88
N LEU A 124 10.16 9.25 -6.24
CA LEU A 124 11.14 8.19 -6.32
C LEU A 124 11.10 7.34 -5.04
N SER A 125 10.94 6.04 -5.16
CA SER A 125 11.20 5.12 -4.06
C SER A 125 12.70 5.04 -3.82
N ILE A 126 13.15 5.37 -2.61
CA ILE A 126 14.54 5.24 -2.18
C ILE A 126 14.59 4.53 -0.84
N SER A 127 15.36 3.45 -0.77
CA SER A 127 15.66 2.77 0.48
C SER A 127 16.85 3.41 1.20
N LYS A 128 16.76 3.52 2.53
CA LYS A 128 17.78 4.18 3.35
C LYS A 128 19.11 3.41 3.36
N GLU A 129 19.03 2.10 3.20
CA GLU A 129 20.18 1.19 3.27
C GLU A 129 20.87 0.99 1.91
N SER A 130 20.34 1.59 0.83
CA SER A 130 20.78 1.28 -0.53
C SER A 130 21.86 2.17 -1.10
N PHE A 131 22.17 3.29 -0.44
CA PHE A 131 23.20 4.24 -0.85
C PHE A 131 24.06 4.63 0.34
N ASP A 132 25.30 5.05 0.08
CA ASP A 132 26.13 5.62 1.13
C ASP A 132 25.69 7.04 1.50
N GLN A 133 26.25 7.58 2.60
CA GLN A 133 25.87 8.92 3.09
C GLN A 133 26.11 10.03 2.05
N ARG A 134 27.15 9.93 1.22
CA ARG A 134 27.49 10.93 0.21
C ARG A 134 26.52 10.84 -0.97
N GLU A 135 26.23 9.63 -1.43
CA GLU A 135 25.25 9.34 -2.47
C GLU A 135 23.85 9.81 -2.06
N HIS A 136 23.39 9.49 -0.85
CA HIS A 136 22.13 10.00 -0.30
C HIS A 136 22.09 11.53 -0.29
N SER A 137 23.16 12.18 0.17
CA SER A 137 23.21 13.66 0.23
C SER A 137 23.13 14.28 -1.16
N ARG A 138 23.77 13.66 -2.17
CA ARG A 138 23.70 14.12 -3.57
C ARG A 138 22.31 13.87 -4.17
N LEU A 139 21.70 12.72 -3.86
CA LEU A 139 20.38 12.35 -4.35
C LEU A 139 19.30 13.28 -3.76
N TYR A 140 19.31 13.49 -2.44
CA TYR A 140 18.34 14.34 -1.75
C TYR A 140 18.46 15.83 -2.09
N ARG A 141 19.60 16.26 -2.65
CA ARG A 141 19.72 17.60 -3.21
C ARG A 141 18.86 17.77 -4.46
N GLU A 142 18.77 16.75 -5.31
CA GLU A 142 17.99 16.80 -6.56
C GLU A 142 16.54 16.38 -6.32
N ALA A 143 16.31 15.39 -5.47
CA ALA A 143 15.00 14.89 -5.08
C ALA A 143 14.87 14.92 -3.55
N PRO A 144 14.40 16.03 -2.96
CA PRO A 144 14.27 16.15 -1.51
C PRO A 144 13.39 15.04 -0.91
N LEU A 145 13.77 14.57 0.28
CA LEU A 145 12.99 13.61 1.03
C LEU A 145 11.63 14.22 1.42
N MET A 146 10.55 13.52 1.07
CA MET A 146 9.21 13.89 1.49
C MET A 146 8.98 13.48 2.95
N GLU A 147 8.61 14.46 3.76
CA GLU A 147 8.15 14.23 5.12
C GLU A 147 6.64 13.97 5.12
N PHE A 148 6.24 12.78 5.56
CA PHE A 148 4.85 12.50 5.86
C PHE A 148 4.61 12.88 7.32
N GLN A 149 3.68 13.82 7.58
CA GLN A 149 3.27 14.13 8.95
C GLN A 149 2.59 12.89 9.55
N GLU A 150 3.33 12.14 10.37
CA GLU A 150 2.74 11.22 11.32
C GLU A 150 1.91 12.08 12.29
N ARG A 151 0.58 12.03 12.17
CA ARG A 151 -0.28 12.62 13.19
C ARG A 151 -0.10 11.79 14.46
N SER A 152 0.84 12.21 15.31
CA SER A 152 0.90 11.78 16.70
C SER A 152 -0.44 12.12 17.34
N ILE A 153 -1.19 11.11 17.75
CA ILE A 153 -2.36 11.29 18.59
C ILE A 153 -1.85 11.89 19.90
N ASP A 154 -2.15 13.17 20.13
CA ASP A 154 -1.94 13.85 21.40
C ASP A 154 -2.58 12.99 22.51
N SER A 155 -1.71 12.30 23.24
CA SER A 155 -2.05 11.57 24.44
C SER A 155 -1.63 12.47 25.60
N ASN A 156 -2.54 13.36 26.02
CA ASN A 156 -2.44 14.01 27.32
C ASN A 156 -2.67 12.95 28.40
N GLU A 157 -1.63 12.22 28.83
CA GLU A 157 -1.51 11.73 30.20
C GLU A 157 -0.04 11.74 30.63
N GLU A 158 0.17 12.33 31.81
CA GLU A 158 1.46 12.64 32.41
C GLU A 158 2.27 11.38 32.75
N GLN A 159 3.55 11.43 32.40
CA GLN A 159 4.70 10.91 33.15
C GLN A 159 4.53 9.57 33.87
N LEU A 160 5.01 8.50 33.24
CA LEU A 160 5.82 7.46 33.89
C LEU A 160 6.76 6.85 32.83
N ALA A 161 8.05 7.04 33.04
CA ALA A 161 9.10 6.57 32.14
C ALA A 161 9.09 5.04 32.02
N VAL A 162 8.74 4.54 30.83
CA VAL A 162 9.15 3.22 30.35
C VAL A 162 9.73 3.42 28.96
N LYS A 163 11.01 3.06 28.80
CA LYS A 163 11.65 2.95 27.49
C LYS A 163 10.92 1.87 26.69
N ILE A 164 10.10 2.27 25.73
CA ILE A 164 9.55 1.36 24.72
C ILE A 164 10.56 1.37 23.55
N PRO A 165 11.18 0.23 23.19
CA PRO A 165 12.05 0.15 22.02
C PRO A 165 11.26 0.43 20.74
N ASP A 166 11.93 1.01 19.75
CA ASP A 166 11.51 1.20 18.35
C ASP A 166 10.90 -0.07 17.74
N THR A 167 9.61 -0.34 17.97
CA THR A 167 8.83 -1.36 17.26
C THR A 167 7.37 -1.15 17.60
N THR A 168 6.65 -0.20 16.96
CA THR A 168 5.17 -0.17 16.92
C THR A 168 4.64 1.02 16.11
N LEU A 169 4.98 1.08 14.83
CA LEU A 169 4.04 1.57 13.82
C LEU A 169 4.01 0.52 12.74
N LEU A 170 2.89 -0.20 12.70
CA LEU A 170 2.65 -1.36 11.85
C LEU A 170 2.84 -0.98 10.38
N SER A 171 4.07 -1.18 9.88
CA SER A 171 4.28 -1.80 8.59
C SER A 171 3.50 -3.11 8.61
N SER A 172 2.26 -3.11 8.12
CA SER A 172 1.61 -4.36 7.77
C SER A 172 2.17 -4.82 6.42
N ASN A 173 3.47 -5.12 6.40
CA ASN A 173 3.86 -6.41 5.88
C ASN A 173 3.06 -7.40 6.73
N ILE A 174 1.84 -7.72 6.30
CA ILE A 174 1.24 -8.99 6.72
C ILE A 174 2.17 -10.00 6.04
N GLU A 175 3.29 -10.34 6.69
CA GLU A 175 3.85 -11.67 6.50
C GLU A 175 2.65 -12.58 6.66
N MET A 176 2.29 -13.25 5.56
CA MET A 176 1.07 -14.00 5.45
C MET A 176 1.24 -15.22 6.34
N ASP A 177 0.95 -15.00 7.61
CA ASP A 177 1.19 -15.94 8.68
C ASP A 177 0.13 -17.02 8.46
N LEU A 178 0.57 -18.16 7.96
CA LEU A 178 -0.33 -19.25 7.61
C LEU A 178 -0.70 -20.00 8.88
N ASN A 179 -1.94 -20.45 8.94
CA ASN A 179 -2.35 -21.51 9.84
C ASN A 179 -1.64 -22.82 9.45
N ASP A 180 -1.63 -23.82 10.35
CA ASP A 180 -1.07 -25.14 10.09
C ASP A 180 -1.70 -25.84 8.86
N ASP A 181 -2.89 -25.40 8.44
CA ASP A 181 -3.60 -25.88 7.25
C ASP A 181 -3.28 -25.10 5.96
N GLY A 182 -2.37 -24.12 6.02
CA GLY A 182 -1.97 -23.29 4.90
C GLY A 182 -2.90 -22.11 4.60
N THR A 183 -3.95 -21.88 5.40
CA THR A 183 -4.84 -20.73 5.23
C THR A 183 -4.25 -19.45 5.85
N PRO A 184 -4.49 -18.25 5.28
CA PRO A 184 -4.04 -17.00 5.90
C PRO A 184 -4.71 -16.77 7.26
N LYS A 185 -3.95 -16.44 8.31
CA LYS A 185 -4.52 -16.06 9.61
C LYS A 185 -5.35 -14.78 9.53
N LEU A 186 -6.46 -14.76 10.26
CA LEU A 186 -7.19 -13.51 10.51
C LEU A 186 -6.42 -12.68 11.55
N VAL A 187 -6.25 -11.39 11.25
CA VAL A 187 -5.58 -10.44 12.14
C VAL A 187 -6.49 -9.25 12.38
N LEU A 188 -6.56 -8.80 13.64
CA LEU A 188 -7.28 -7.59 13.99
C LEU A 188 -6.58 -6.37 13.39
N LEU A 189 -7.30 -5.63 12.55
CA LEU A 189 -6.84 -4.37 11.97
C LEU A 189 -7.31 -3.18 12.83
N THR A 190 -6.54 -2.10 12.83
CA THR A 190 -6.93 -0.85 13.50
C THR A 190 -8.23 -0.30 12.92
N ARG A 191 -9.11 0.25 13.75
CA ARG A 191 -10.37 0.86 13.26
C ARG A 191 -10.09 2.12 12.45
N LEU A 192 -10.86 2.32 11.38
CA LEU A 192 -10.82 3.53 10.57
C LEU A 192 -11.68 4.61 11.26
N PRO A 193 -11.10 5.77 11.60
CA PRO A 193 -11.88 6.87 12.16
C PRO A 193 -12.84 7.44 11.10
N ARG A 194 -13.98 7.98 11.54
CA ARG A 194 -14.92 8.68 10.63
C ARG A 194 -14.27 9.91 10.01
N THR A 195 -13.44 10.60 10.77
CA THR A 195 -12.69 11.77 10.31
C THR A 195 -11.63 11.37 9.30
N GLY A 196 -11.73 11.88 8.07
CA GLY A 196 -10.81 11.52 6.99
C GLY A 196 -11.13 10.18 6.32
N PHE A 197 -12.28 9.56 6.60
CA PHE A 197 -12.73 8.38 5.88
C PHE A 197 -13.04 8.74 4.42
N THR A 198 -12.48 7.97 3.50
CA THR A 198 -12.69 8.13 2.06
C THR A 198 -12.98 6.78 1.42
N LYS A 199 -13.59 6.81 0.24
CA LYS A 199 -13.81 5.61 -0.59
C LYS A 199 -12.51 4.83 -0.83
N GLN A 200 -11.39 5.53 -1.02
CA GLN A 200 -10.07 4.92 -1.19
C GLN A 200 -9.60 4.18 0.07
N ILE A 201 -9.79 4.75 1.26
CA ILE A 201 -9.46 4.08 2.52
C ILE A 201 -10.32 2.82 2.72
N LEU A 202 -11.60 2.88 2.37
CA LEU A 202 -12.47 1.71 2.40
C LEU A 202 -12.00 0.62 1.41
N GLN A 203 -11.64 0.98 0.18
CA GLN A 203 -11.08 0.06 -0.81
C GLN A 203 -9.83 -0.64 -0.29
N ARG A 204 -8.90 0.11 0.33
CA ARG A 204 -7.68 -0.46 0.92
C ARG A 204 -7.98 -1.44 2.05
N ARG A 205 -8.96 -1.13 2.89
CA ARG A 205 -9.40 -2.02 3.97
C ARG A 205 -10.01 -3.32 3.43
N ILE A 206 -10.83 -3.22 2.39
CA ILE A 206 -11.41 -4.39 1.69
C ILE A 206 -10.31 -5.31 1.18
N LEU A 207 -9.27 -4.76 0.54
CA LEU A 207 -8.13 -5.54 0.05
C LEU A 207 -7.36 -6.23 1.19
N GLN A 208 -7.21 -5.59 2.36
CA GLN A 208 -6.61 -6.23 3.54
C GLN A 208 -7.43 -7.42 4.02
N TRP A 209 -8.76 -7.30 4.11
CA TRP A 209 -9.63 -8.41 4.49
C TRP A 209 -9.63 -9.54 3.46
N ARG A 210 -9.59 -9.21 2.16
CA ARG A 210 -9.48 -10.20 1.09
C ARG A 210 -8.17 -10.99 1.17
N ARG A 211 -7.04 -10.35 1.54
CA ARG A 211 -5.75 -11.03 1.79
C ARG A 211 -5.81 -12.02 2.96
N MET A 212 -6.69 -11.79 3.93
CA MET A 212 -6.96 -12.72 5.02
C MET A 212 -7.90 -13.88 4.60
N GLY A 213 -8.32 -13.90 3.34
CA GLY A 213 -9.25 -14.90 2.79
C GLY A 213 -10.73 -14.61 3.07
N LEU A 214 -11.07 -13.42 3.57
CA LEU A 214 -12.45 -13.05 3.86
C LEU A 214 -13.22 -12.72 2.57
N ASP A 215 -14.47 -13.15 2.51
CA ASP A 215 -15.42 -12.71 1.51
C ASP A 215 -15.84 -11.27 1.80
N THR A 216 -15.56 -10.37 0.86
CA THR A 216 -15.80 -8.93 0.98
C THR A 216 -16.82 -8.42 -0.04
N SER A 217 -17.48 -9.32 -0.77
CA SER A 217 -18.41 -8.98 -1.86
C SER A 217 -19.51 -8.00 -1.43
N ASP A 218 -20.02 -8.15 -0.20
CA ASP A 218 -21.08 -7.29 0.36
C ASP A 218 -20.61 -5.84 0.58
N ILE A 219 -19.42 -5.62 1.15
CA ILE A 219 -18.85 -4.27 1.34
C ILE A 219 -18.34 -3.68 0.02
N GLU A 220 -17.82 -4.50 -0.90
CA GLU A 220 -17.41 -4.07 -2.23
C GLU A 220 -18.56 -3.43 -3.02
N SER A 221 -19.78 -3.97 -2.90
CA SER A 221 -20.96 -3.39 -3.53
C SER A 221 -21.25 -1.95 -3.11
N THR A 222 -20.85 -1.57 -1.89
CA THR A 222 -21.05 -0.20 -1.38
C THR A 222 -20.11 0.81 -1.99
N LEU A 223 -19.01 0.37 -2.60
CA LEU A 223 -18.10 1.26 -3.33
C LEU A 223 -18.76 1.90 -4.55
N TYR A 224 -19.82 1.32 -5.10
CA TYR A 224 -20.58 1.92 -6.21
C TYR A 224 -21.53 3.03 -5.76
N SER A 225 -21.76 3.20 -4.46
CA SER A 225 -22.53 4.32 -3.92
C SER A 225 -21.75 5.63 -4.03
N GLU A 226 -22.45 6.76 -4.02
CA GLU A 226 -21.84 8.10 -3.90
C GLU A 226 -21.91 8.63 -2.46
N ASN A 227 -22.63 7.94 -1.56
CA ASN A 227 -22.84 8.38 -0.19
C ASN A 227 -21.75 7.83 0.76
N ILE A 228 -20.83 8.70 1.17
CA ILE A 228 -19.73 8.39 2.09
C ILE A 228 -20.23 7.94 3.47
N ASP A 229 -21.35 8.49 3.95
CA ASP A 229 -21.90 8.16 5.26
C ASP A 229 -22.41 6.71 5.30
N LEU A 230 -23.09 6.31 4.23
CA LEU A 230 -23.57 4.94 4.03
C LEU A 230 -22.41 3.94 3.87
N MET A 231 -21.35 4.32 3.17
CA MET A 231 -20.12 3.50 3.08
C MET A 231 -19.49 3.28 4.45
N TYR A 232 -19.41 4.34 5.28
CA TYR A 232 -18.83 4.22 6.62
C TYR A 232 -19.68 3.35 7.54
N GLU A 233 -21.01 3.49 7.51
CA GLU A 233 -21.91 2.64 8.29
C GLU A 233 -21.75 1.17 7.92
N LYS A 234 -21.67 0.86 6.62
CA LYS A 234 -21.41 -0.51 6.17
C LYS A 234 -20.03 -0.99 6.60
N TYR A 235 -19.01 -0.14 6.49
CA TYR A 235 -17.65 -0.44 6.97
C TYR A 235 -17.65 -0.84 8.45
N VAL A 236 -18.30 -0.06 9.32
CA VAL A 236 -18.38 -0.34 10.76
C VAL A 236 -19.05 -1.69 11.01
N SER A 237 -20.14 -1.98 10.29
CA SER A 237 -20.82 -3.28 10.41
C SER A 237 -19.93 -4.45 10.00
N VAL A 238 -19.16 -4.32 8.92
CA VAL A 238 -18.27 -5.40 8.45
C VAL A 238 -17.02 -5.52 9.32
N GLU A 239 -16.46 -4.42 9.82
CA GLU A 239 -15.33 -4.45 10.76
C GLU A 239 -15.68 -5.21 12.04
N GLU A 240 -16.89 -5.00 12.56
CA GLU A 240 -17.37 -5.73 13.73
C GLU A 240 -17.51 -7.23 13.44
N SER A 241 -18.04 -7.61 12.26
CA SER A 241 -18.09 -9.01 11.84
C SER A 241 -16.69 -9.64 11.70
N VAL A 242 -15.71 -8.92 11.15
CA VAL A 242 -14.33 -9.41 11.02
C VAL A 242 -13.67 -9.59 12.38
N ARG A 243 -13.88 -8.66 13.32
CA ARG A 243 -13.40 -8.76 14.70
C ARG A 243 -13.93 -10.02 15.36
N ARG A 244 -15.25 -10.22 15.31
CA ARG A 244 -15.91 -11.42 15.84
C ARG A 244 -15.38 -12.70 15.20
N ALA A 245 -15.17 -12.68 13.88
CA ALA A 245 -14.61 -13.82 13.15
C ALA A 245 -13.16 -14.13 13.57
N THR A 246 -12.34 -13.11 13.84
CA THR A 246 -10.95 -13.31 14.30
C THR A 246 -10.90 -13.91 15.70
N GLU A 247 -11.76 -13.45 16.60
CA GLU A 247 -11.88 -14.01 17.96
C GLU A 247 -12.36 -15.47 17.93
N LEU A 248 -13.37 -15.77 17.11
CA LEU A 248 -13.87 -17.13 16.90
C LEU A 248 -12.82 -18.05 16.28
N GLU A 249 -12.09 -17.58 15.26
CA GLU A 249 -11.03 -18.36 14.63
C GLU A 249 -10.00 -18.79 15.67
N ARG A 250 -9.51 -17.84 16.48
CA ARG A 250 -8.54 -18.14 17.53
C ARG A 250 -9.08 -19.20 18.49
N PHE A 251 -10.31 -19.04 18.95
CA PHE A 251 -10.92 -20.00 19.86
C PHE A 251 -11.07 -21.39 19.24
N ILE A 252 -11.53 -21.47 17.98
CA ILE A 252 -11.73 -22.74 17.27
C ILE A 252 -10.40 -23.45 17.04
N LEU A 253 -9.35 -22.70 16.67
CA LEU A 253 -8.01 -23.26 16.47
C LEU A 253 -7.45 -23.86 17.77
N GLU A 254 -7.69 -23.22 18.91
CA GLU A 254 -7.19 -23.64 20.23
C GLU A 254 -8.03 -24.75 20.89
N ASN A 255 -9.36 -24.75 20.74
CA ASN A 255 -10.27 -25.56 21.55
C ASN A 255 -11.00 -26.68 20.80
N VAL A 256 -11.15 -26.60 19.47
CA VAL A 256 -11.92 -27.58 18.69
C VAL A 256 -11.01 -28.68 18.13
N GLN A 257 -11.19 -29.90 18.61
CA GLN A 257 -10.39 -31.07 18.21
C GLN A 257 -10.93 -31.78 16.95
N ASN A 258 -12.24 -31.66 16.68
CA ASN A 258 -12.84 -32.31 15.50
C ASN A 258 -12.46 -31.56 14.22
N THR A 259 -11.69 -32.21 13.35
CA THR A 259 -11.20 -31.61 12.09
C THR A 259 -12.31 -31.21 11.14
N GLN A 260 -13.38 -32.02 11.01
CA GLN A 260 -14.48 -31.71 10.08
C GLN A 260 -15.27 -30.50 10.56
N GLU A 261 -15.56 -30.45 11.86
CA GLU A 261 -16.26 -29.33 12.50
C GLU A 261 -15.44 -28.04 12.37
N LYS A 262 -14.14 -28.12 12.62
CA LYS A 262 -13.18 -27.03 12.47
C LYS A 262 -13.16 -26.47 11.05
N THR A 263 -13.07 -27.32 10.02
CA THR A 263 -13.07 -26.87 8.61
C THR A 263 -14.38 -26.16 8.24
N ILE A 264 -15.53 -26.69 8.66
CA ILE A 264 -16.84 -26.09 8.37
C ILE A 264 -16.94 -24.72 9.06
N ALA A 265 -16.54 -24.63 10.33
CA ALA A 265 -16.58 -23.39 11.09
C ALA A 265 -15.64 -22.33 10.47
N LEU A 266 -14.39 -22.67 10.17
CA LEU A 266 -13.43 -21.76 9.53
C LEU A 266 -13.92 -21.26 8.16
N PHE A 267 -14.54 -22.13 7.35
CA PHE A 267 -15.15 -21.71 6.09
C PHE A 267 -16.27 -20.69 6.29
N ARG A 268 -17.16 -20.91 7.27
CA ARG A 268 -18.24 -19.95 7.60
C ARG A 268 -17.69 -18.62 8.11
N LEU A 269 -16.62 -18.64 8.91
CA LEU A 269 -15.91 -17.42 9.35
C LEU A 269 -15.36 -16.63 8.16
N ARG A 270 -14.79 -17.31 7.15
CA ARG A 270 -14.29 -16.64 5.93
C ARG A 270 -15.40 -15.97 5.14
N GLN A 271 -16.60 -16.55 5.12
CA GLN A 271 -17.78 -15.92 4.50
C GLN A 271 -18.44 -14.84 5.37
N LEU A 272 -17.98 -14.62 6.61
CA LEU A 272 -18.62 -13.75 7.60
C LEU A 272 -20.11 -14.07 7.83
N THR A 273 -20.51 -15.34 7.68
CA THR A 273 -21.90 -15.77 7.83
C THR A 273 -22.11 -16.62 9.08
N GLY A 274 -23.29 -16.48 9.70
CA GLY A 274 -23.67 -17.32 10.85
C GLY A 274 -22.83 -17.10 12.12
N LEU A 275 -22.14 -15.96 12.25
CA LEU A 275 -21.24 -15.68 13.37
C LEU A 275 -21.94 -15.81 14.74
N SER A 276 -23.18 -15.32 14.87
CA SER A 276 -23.94 -15.43 16.13
C SER A 276 -24.34 -16.86 16.49
N GLU A 277 -24.49 -17.75 15.50
CA GLU A 277 -24.72 -19.18 15.74
C GLU A 277 -23.42 -19.84 16.22
N LEU A 278 -22.29 -19.55 15.57
CA LEU A 278 -20.97 -20.06 15.96
C LEU A 278 -20.57 -19.60 17.37
N GLU A 279 -20.82 -18.34 17.73
CA GLU A 279 -20.59 -17.84 19.09
C GLU A 279 -21.44 -18.58 20.12
N ARG A 280 -22.73 -18.82 19.82
CA ARG A 280 -23.57 -19.61 20.72
C ARG A 280 -23.03 -21.02 20.88
N THR A 281 -22.51 -21.62 19.82
CA THR A 281 -21.97 -22.99 19.89
C THR A 281 -20.64 -23.05 20.65
N TYR A 282 -19.76 -22.07 20.46
CA TYR A 282 -18.38 -22.12 20.96
C TYR A 282 -18.12 -21.33 22.24
N PHE A 283 -18.83 -20.23 22.47
CA PHE A 283 -18.69 -19.38 23.66
C PHE A 283 -19.80 -19.60 24.70
N SER A 284 -20.84 -20.39 24.41
CA SER A 284 -21.78 -20.82 25.45
C SER A 284 -21.22 -22.03 26.21
N ASN A 285 -20.20 -21.78 27.02
CA ASN A 285 -19.79 -22.65 28.13
C ASN A 285 -19.68 -21.80 29.39
#